data_AF-A0A6G6YW24-F1
#
_entry.id   AF-A0A6G6YW24-F1
#
_cell.length_a   1.000
_cell.length_b   1.000
_cell.length_c   1.000
_cell.angle_alpha   90.00
_cell.angle_beta   90.00
_cell.angle_gamma   90.00
#
_symmetry.space_group_name_H-M   'P 1'
#
loop_
_entity.id
_entity.type
_entity.pdbx_description
1 polymer ?
#
loop_
_entity_poly.entity_id
_entity_poly.type
_entity_poly.pdbx_seq_one_letter_code
_entity_poly.pdbx_strand_id
1 'polypeptide(L)'
;MSSLQITAGDRIIEPMIALAGCTTQQRIVVAGSKSMELMFELQRRGYLRAAATGNCGRPAGQYDAALVDWRRRTLPALEPALDWLANFLNARAVLVVWVDAQKAAANQSLRASLERRGFVVEQGIVHQYGCALSARRSQAHPLQLAA
;
A
#
# COMPACT_ATOMS: atom_id res chain seq x y z
N MET A 1 -22.22 -25.20 11.60
CA MET A 1 -20.91 -24.87 11.02
C MET A 1 -21.10 -23.65 10.14
N SER A 2 -20.68 -22.48 10.62
CA SER A 2 -20.85 -21.24 9.87
C SER A 2 -19.88 -21.24 8.71
N SER A 3 -20.39 -21.39 7.49
CA SER A 3 -19.63 -21.12 6.28
C SER A 3 -19.25 -19.64 6.32
N LEU A 4 -17.98 -19.37 6.64
CA LEU A 4 -17.39 -18.06 6.43
C LEU A 4 -17.48 -17.80 4.94
N GLN A 5 -18.53 -17.10 4.52
CA GLN A 5 -18.52 -16.44 3.22
C GLN A 5 -17.27 -15.59 3.21
N ILE A 6 -16.28 -16.03 2.43
CA ILE A 6 -15.09 -15.28 2.05
C ILE A 6 -15.62 -14.05 1.32
N THR A 7 -15.99 -13.04 2.12
CA THR A 7 -16.44 -11.74 1.66
C THR A 7 -15.31 -11.23 0.79
N ALA A 8 -15.65 -10.70 -0.38
CA ALA A 8 -14.70 -10.36 -1.45
C ALA A 8 -13.52 -9.42 -1.04
N GLY A 9 -13.50 -8.91 0.21
CA GLY A 9 -12.38 -8.21 0.82
C GLY A 9 -11.16 -9.10 1.11
N ASP A 10 -11.31 -10.41 1.26
CA ASP A 10 -10.17 -11.31 1.57
C ASP A 10 -9.28 -11.60 0.34
N ARG A 11 -9.83 -11.47 -0.87
CA ARG A 11 -9.20 -12.06 -2.07
C ARG A 11 -7.92 -11.38 -2.55
N ILE A 12 -7.51 -10.27 -1.93
CA ILE A 12 -6.26 -9.56 -2.24
C ILE A 12 -5.37 -9.36 -1.01
N ILE A 13 -5.86 -9.60 0.20
CA ILE A 13 -5.11 -9.27 1.42
C ILE A 13 -3.85 -10.13 1.55
N GLU A 14 -3.95 -11.42 1.25
CA GLU A 14 -2.81 -12.34 1.35
C GLU A 14 -1.71 -11.97 0.33
N PRO A 15 -2.01 -11.75 -0.96
CA PRO A 15 -1.06 -11.14 -1.87
C PRO A 15 -0.48 -9.80 -1.41
N MET A 16 -1.28 -8.92 -0.81
CA MET A 16 -0.81 -7.63 -0.31
C MET A 16 0.17 -7.78 0.86
N ILE A 17 -0.08 -8.71 1.77
CA ILE A 17 0.84 -9.05 2.88
C ILE A 17 2.14 -9.61 2.31
N ALA A 18 2.06 -10.55 1.37
CA ALA A 18 3.23 -11.17 0.75
C ALA A 18 4.10 -10.12 0.01
N LEU A 19 3.46 -9.22 -0.75
CA LEU A 19 4.15 -8.12 -1.43
C LEU A 19 4.78 -7.11 -0.48
N ALA A 20 4.14 -6.87 0.67
CA ALA A 20 4.65 -5.93 1.66
C ALA A 20 5.82 -6.52 2.46
N GLY A 21 5.89 -7.85 2.56
CA GLY A 21 6.90 -8.55 3.36
C GLY A 21 6.82 -8.20 4.84
N CYS A 22 5.61 -7.86 5.33
CA CYS A 22 5.43 -7.36 6.68
C CYS A 22 5.41 -8.46 7.73
N THR A 23 5.91 -8.15 8.93
CA THR A 23 5.72 -8.96 10.13
C THR A 23 4.55 -8.44 10.96
N THR A 24 3.99 -9.27 11.83
CA THR A 24 2.86 -8.91 12.70
C THR A 24 3.18 -7.79 13.70
N GLN A 25 4.47 -7.53 13.96
CA GLN A 25 4.92 -6.46 14.84
C GLN A 25 4.96 -5.08 14.18
N GLN A 26 4.93 -5.02 12.84
CA GLN A 26 5.04 -3.77 12.10
C GLN A 26 3.73 -2.98 12.09
N ARG A 27 3.85 -1.65 12.01
CA ARG A 27 2.71 -0.75 11.83
C ARG A 27 2.32 -0.71 10.37
N ILE A 28 1.07 -1.05 10.09
CA ILE A 28 0.52 -1.05 8.73
C ILE A 28 -0.58 0.01 8.64
N VAL A 29 -0.51 0.91 7.67
CA VAL A 29 -1.63 1.80 7.33
C VAL A 29 -2.34 1.27 6.10
N VAL A 30 -3.67 1.22 6.13
CA VAL A 30 -4.50 0.76 5.01
C VAL A 30 -5.29 1.92 4.45
N ALA A 31 -5.30 2.05 3.13
CA ALA A 31 -6.02 3.09 2.41
C ALA A 31 -6.85 2.55 1.25
N GLY A 32 -7.76 3.40 0.77
CA GLY A 32 -8.62 3.09 -0.38
C GLY A 32 -9.99 2.55 0.01
N SER A 33 -10.65 1.87 -0.94
CA SER A 33 -12.10 1.65 -0.95
C SER A 33 -12.63 0.76 0.20
N LYS A 34 -11.77 -0.05 0.81
CA LYS A 34 -12.12 -1.03 1.87
C LYS A 34 -11.17 -0.96 3.07
N SER A 35 -10.63 0.22 3.37
CA SER A 35 -9.55 0.37 4.35
C SER A 35 -9.89 -0.17 5.74
N MET A 36 -11.10 0.09 6.26
CA MET A 36 -11.53 -0.44 7.56
C MET A 36 -11.72 -1.96 7.57
N GLU A 37 -12.33 -2.53 6.52
CA GLU A 37 -12.51 -3.99 6.39
C GLU A 37 -11.16 -4.70 6.36
N LEU A 38 -10.23 -4.19 5.55
CA LEU A 38 -8.87 -4.72 5.45
C LEU A 38 -8.08 -4.55 6.76
N MET A 39 -8.24 -3.42 7.46
CA MET A 39 -7.65 -3.21 8.78
C MET A 39 -8.15 -4.26 9.80
N PHE A 40 -9.46 -4.50 9.88
CA PHE A 40 -9.99 -5.52 10.79
C PHE A 40 -9.52 -6.93 10.42
N GLU A 41 -9.42 -7.24 9.14
CA GLU A 41 -8.89 -8.53 8.69
C GLU A 41 -7.40 -8.71 9.05
N LEU A 42 -6.57 -7.67 8.86
CA LEU A 42 -5.18 -7.66 9.33
C LEU A 42 -5.10 -7.92 10.83
N GLN A 43 -5.93 -7.25 11.63
CA GLN A 43 -5.96 -7.44 13.08
C GLN A 43 -6.38 -8.87 13.47
N ARG A 44 -7.36 -9.47 12.78
CA ARG A 44 -7.73 -10.88 12.97
C ARG A 44 -6.58 -11.84 12.68
N ARG A 45 -5.67 -11.48 11.76
CA ARG A 45 -4.45 -12.24 11.41
C ARG A 45 -3.25 -11.93 12.30
N GLY A 46 -3.43 -11.14 13.36
CA GLY A 46 -2.38 -10.82 14.33
C GLY A 46 -1.57 -9.55 14.04
N TYR A 47 -1.86 -8.81 12.96
CA TYR A 47 -1.28 -7.48 12.71
C TYR A 47 -2.00 -6.41 13.54
N LEU A 48 -1.86 -6.49 14.86
CA LEU A 48 -2.63 -5.67 15.82
C LEU A 48 -2.37 -4.15 15.69
N ARG A 49 -1.26 -3.77 15.06
CA ARG A 49 -0.88 -2.36 14.82
C ARG A 49 -1.33 -1.83 13.46
N ALA A 50 -2.21 -2.56 12.77
CA ALA A 50 -2.86 -2.08 11.55
C ALA A 50 -3.86 -0.96 11.88
N ALA A 51 -3.87 0.08 11.04
CA ALA A 51 -4.81 1.20 11.09
C ALA A 51 -5.35 1.51 9.70
N ALA A 52 -6.57 2.01 9.61
CA ALA A 52 -7.13 2.59 8.39
C ALA A 52 -6.87 4.10 8.35
N THR A 53 -7.04 4.72 7.19
CA THR A 53 -6.92 6.19 7.05
C THR A 53 -7.83 7.00 7.98
N GLY A 54 -8.94 6.42 8.44
CA GLY A 54 -9.85 7.07 9.40
C GLY A 54 -9.35 7.08 10.86
N ASN A 55 -8.33 6.28 11.20
CA ASN A 55 -7.84 6.15 12.58
C ASN A 55 -6.30 6.03 12.67
N CYS A 56 -5.57 6.46 11.64
CA CYS A 56 -4.11 6.38 11.59
C CYS A 56 -3.36 7.47 12.40
N GLY A 57 -4.11 8.37 13.04
CA GLY A 57 -3.56 9.46 13.85
C GLY A 57 -2.92 10.56 12.99
N ARG A 58 -1.90 11.24 13.53
CA ARG A 58 -1.18 12.34 12.85
C ARG A 58 -0.08 11.82 11.94
N PRO A 59 0.28 12.53 10.85
CA PRO A 59 1.41 12.16 9.99
C PRO A 59 2.73 12.39 10.72
N ALA A 60 3.39 11.30 11.13
CA ALA A 60 4.64 11.33 11.90
C ALA A 60 5.66 10.29 11.41
N GLY A 61 5.53 9.79 10.18
CA GLY A 61 6.43 8.78 9.63
C GLY A 61 6.46 7.47 10.45
N GLN A 62 5.35 7.10 11.09
CA GLN A 62 5.30 6.00 12.06
C GLN A 62 5.02 4.62 11.44
N TYR A 63 4.57 4.55 10.18
CA TYR A 63 4.15 3.30 9.55
C TYR A 63 5.27 2.63 8.76
N ASP A 64 5.41 1.32 8.94
CA ASP A 64 6.38 0.46 8.26
C ASP A 64 5.88 0.02 6.89
N ALA A 65 4.56 -0.04 6.71
CA ALA A 65 3.97 -0.33 5.41
C ALA A 65 2.65 0.38 5.18
N ALA A 66 2.34 0.63 3.91
CA ALA A 66 1.04 1.07 3.43
C ALA A 66 0.44 0.05 2.45
N LEU A 67 -0.80 -0.36 2.69
CA LEU A 67 -1.58 -1.21 1.80
C LEU A 67 -2.72 -0.39 1.19
N VAL A 68 -2.70 -0.16 -0.12
CA VAL A 68 -3.66 0.70 -0.81
C VAL A 68 -4.53 -0.13 -1.76
N ASP A 69 -5.81 -0.31 -1.41
CA ASP A 69 -6.82 -0.87 -2.34
C ASP A 69 -7.47 0.25 -3.15
N TRP A 70 -6.88 0.54 -4.31
CA TRP A 70 -7.33 1.59 -5.24
C TRP A 70 -8.18 1.06 -6.40
N ARG A 71 -8.74 -0.14 -6.26
CA ARG A 71 -9.71 -0.66 -7.25
C ARG A 71 -10.95 0.22 -7.33
N ARG A 72 -11.56 0.23 -8.50
CA ARG A 72 -12.75 0.98 -8.89
C ARG A 72 -12.57 2.51 -8.82
N ARG A 73 -11.33 2.98 -8.88
CA ARG A 73 -10.96 4.40 -8.87
C ARG A 73 -9.95 4.68 -9.97
N THR A 74 -9.89 5.93 -10.43
CA THR A 74 -8.96 6.33 -11.49
C THR A 74 -7.55 6.53 -10.93
N LEU A 75 -6.52 6.29 -11.74
CA LEU A 75 -5.13 6.53 -11.36
C LEU A 75 -4.84 8.02 -11.05
N PRO A 76 -5.36 9.02 -11.77
CA PRO A 76 -5.15 10.42 -11.38
C PRO A 76 -5.65 10.75 -9.97
N ALA A 77 -6.75 10.13 -9.53
CA ALA A 77 -7.26 10.32 -8.17
C ALA A 77 -6.38 9.67 -7.09
N LEU A 78 -5.46 8.77 -7.47
CA LEU A 78 -4.51 8.14 -6.55
C LEU A 78 -3.42 9.11 -6.12
N GLU A 79 -3.01 10.05 -6.98
CA GLU A 79 -1.87 10.94 -6.73
C GLU A 79 -1.96 11.67 -5.37
N PRO A 80 -3.07 12.36 -5.02
CA PRO A 80 -3.16 13.05 -3.74
C PRO A 80 -3.16 12.10 -2.55
N ALA A 81 -3.69 10.88 -2.73
CA ALA A 81 -3.68 9.86 -1.68
C ALA A 81 -2.26 9.36 -1.41
N LEU A 82 -1.43 9.20 -2.46
CA LEU A 82 -0.02 8.84 -2.32
C LEU A 82 0.79 9.95 -1.64
N ASP A 83 0.57 11.21 -2.02
CA ASP A 83 1.22 12.36 -1.39
C ASP A 83 0.89 12.45 0.10
N TRP A 84 -0.39 12.27 0.43
CA TRP A 84 -0.84 12.27 1.81
C TRP A 84 -0.24 11.09 2.60
N LEU A 85 -0.30 9.87 2.06
CA LEU A 85 0.24 8.66 2.70
C LEU A 85 1.74 8.73 2.95
N ALA A 86 2.51 9.34 2.05
CA ALA A 86 3.96 9.47 2.20
C ALA A 86 4.40 10.11 3.53
N ASN A 87 3.56 10.98 4.11
CA ASN A 87 3.83 11.64 5.39
C ASN A 87 3.64 10.73 6.62
N PHE A 88 2.93 9.61 6.45
CA PHE A 88 2.73 8.61 7.50
C PHE A 88 3.80 7.52 7.47
N LEU A 89 4.52 7.39 6.37
CA LEU A 89 5.46 6.32 6.12
C LEU A 89 6.86 6.66 6.63
N ASN A 90 7.50 5.68 7.29
CA ASN A 90 8.87 5.82 7.75
C ASN A 90 9.87 5.82 6.58
N ALA A 91 11.16 5.99 6.88
CA ALA A 91 12.22 6.10 5.86
C ALA A 91 12.51 4.79 5.10
N ARG A 92 12.00 3.64 5.55
CA ARG A 92 12.23 2.31 4.94
C ARG A 92 10.92 1.62 4.53
N ALA A 93 9.82 2.38 4.56
CA ALA A 93 8.51 1.81 4.46
C ALA A 93 8.24 1.16 3.11
N VAL A 94 7.41 0.12 3.11
CA VAL A 94 6.93 -0.55 1.90
C VAL A 94 5.53 -0.07 1.57
N LEU A 95 5.32 0.35 0.34
CA LEU A 95 4.04 0.76 -0.20
C LEU A 95 3.56 -0.26 -1.22
N VAL A 96 2.44 -0.91 -0.93
CA VAL A 96 1.76 -1.82 -1.86
C VAL A 96 0.51 -1.12 -2.40
N VAL A 97 0.45 -0.92 -3.71
CA VAL A 97 -0.69 -0.32 -4.39
C VAL A 97 -1.37 -1.36 -5.27
N TRP A 98 -2.64 -1.64 -4.98
CA TRP A 98 -3.49 -2.51 -5.77
C TRP A 98 -4.47 -1.68 -6.60
N VAL A 99 -4.55 -1.95 -7.90
CA VAL A 99 -5.45 -1.27 -8.85
C VAL A 99 -6.22 -2.30 -9.67
N ASP A 100 -7.29 -1.89 -10.35
CA ASP A 100 -7.96 -2.76 -11.32
C ASP A 100 -6.99 -3.16 -12.43
N ALA A 101 -7.30 -4.22 -13.18
CA ALA A 101 -6.47 -4.65 -14.30
C ALA A 101 -6.22 -3.47 -15.27
N GLN A 102 -4.94 -3.11 -15.44
CA GLN A 102 -4.52 -1.97 -16.25
C GLN A 102 -3.82 -2.41 -17.53
N LYS A 103 -3.86 -1.56 -18.56
CA LYS A 103 -2.95 -1.64 -19.70
C LYS A 103 -1.51 -1.41 -19.22
N ALA A 104 -0.52 -1.95 -19.94
CA ALA A 104 0.90 -1.78 -19.61
C ALA A 104 1.31 -0.32 -19.39
N ALA A 105 0.82 0.60 -20.21
CA ALA A 105 1.09 2.04 -20.08
C ALA A 105 0.61 2.63 -18.74
N ALA A 106 -0.54 2.19 -18.23
CA ALA A 106 -1.06 2.66 -16.95
C ALA A 106 -0.24 2.12 -15.75
N ASN A 107 0.29 0.90 -15.85
CA ASN A 107 1.25 0.39 -14.86
C ASN A 107 2.59 1.16 -14.89
N GLN A 108 3.04 1.60 -16.08
CA GLN A 108 4.24 2.44 -16.21
C GLN A 108 4.01 3.83 -15.59
N SER A 109 2.84 4.45 -15.81
CA SER A 109 2.48 5.71 -15.16
C SER A 109 2.43 5.59 -13.64
N LEU A 110 1.88 4.48 -13.10
CA LEU A 110 1.89 4.22 -11.67
C LEU A 110 3.32 4.06 -11.13
N ARG A 111 4.19 3.31 -11.83
CA ARG A 111 5.61 3.18 -11.47
C ARG A 111 6.30 4.55 -11.42
N ALA A 112 6.17 5.35 -12.47
CA ALA A 112 6.74 6.70 -12.52
C ALA A 112 6.19 7.61 -11.40
N SER A 113 4.92 7.44 -11.03
CA SER A 113 4.29 8.16 -9.92
C SER A 113 4.90 7.81 -8.55
N LEU A 114 5.21 6.53 -8.32
CA LEU A 114 5.88 6.05 -7.12
C LEU A 114 7.34 6.54 -7.07
N GLU A 115 8.05 6.47 -8.19
CA GLU A 115 9.44 6.92 -8.31
C GLU A 115 9.61 8.42 -8.05
N ARG A 116 8.71 9.26 -8.57
CA ARG A 116 8.69 10.71 -8.27
C ARG A 116 8.54 11.02 -6.78
N ARG A 117 7.96 10.11 -6.00
CA ARG A 117 7.77 10.24 -4.53
C ARG A 117 8.90 9.59 -3.74
N GLY A 118 9.98 9.19 -4.41
CA GLY A 118 11.13 8.55 -3.78
C GLY A 118 10.85 7.10 -3.38
N PHE A 119 9.99 6.37 -4.09
CA PHE A 119 9.83 4.93 -3.94
C PHE A 119 10.49 4.18 -5.09
N VAL A 120 11.17 3.09 -4.80
CA VAL A 120 11.73 2.15 -5.78
C VAL A 120 10.79 0.96 -5.88
N VAL A 121 10.23 0.71 -7.06
CA VAL A 121 9.34 -0.44 -7.28
C VAL A 121 10.18 -1.73 -7.28
N GLU A 122 9.95 -2.58 -6.28
CA GLU A 122 10.67 -3.84 -6.07
C GLU A 122 10.01 -5.00 -6.83
N GLN A 123 8.68 -5.06 -6.81
CA GLN A 123 7.91 -6.19 -7.33
C GLN A 123 6.59 -5.73 -7.95
N GLY A 124 6.06 -6.52 -8.88
CA GLY A 124 4.72 -6.33 -9.43
C GLY A 124 4.07 -7.66 -9.78
N ILE A 125 2.76 -7.78 -9.56
CA ILE A 125 1.99 -8.98 -9.87
C ILE A 125 0.75 -8.65 -10.68
N VAL A 126 0.32 -9.62 -11.48
CA VAL A 126 -0.99 -9.65 -12.13
C VAL A 126 -1.82 -10.73 -11.42
N HIS A 127 -3.05 -10.39 -11.07
CA HIS A 127 -3.98 -11.25 -10.35
C HIS A 127 -5.37 -11.18 -10.99
N GLN A 128 -6.22 -12.18 -10.75
CA GLN A 128 -7.60 -12.20 -11.25
C GLN A 128 -8.46 -10.99 -10.79
N TYR A 129 -8.03 -10.27 -9.75
CA TYR A 129 -8.69 -9.06 -9.23
C TYR A 129 -7.93 -7.76 -9.48
N GLY A 130 -6.99 -7.76 -10.44
CA GLY A 130 -6.26 -6.58 -10.87
C GLY A 130 -4.74 -6.76 -10.84
N CYS A 131 -4.01 -5.66 -10.67
CA CYS A 131 -2.55 -5.70 -10.54
C CYS A 131 -2.10 -4.94 -9.31
N ALA A 132 -0.94 -5.33 -8.80
CA ALA A 132 -0.33 -4.66 -7.67
C ALA A 132 1.15 -4.42 -7.89
N LEU A 133 1.63 -3.29 -7.36
CA LEU A 133 3.04 -2.96 -7.28
C LEU A 133 3.44 -2.84 -5.82
N SER A 134 4.59 -3.41 -5.46
CA SER A 134 5.27 -3.18 -4.19
C SER A 134 6.46 -2.26 -4.44
N ALA A 135 6.56 -1.19 -3.65
CA ALA A 135 7.62 -0.23 -3.76
C ALA A 135 8.16 0.15 -2.39
N ARG A 136 9.48 0.16 -2.24
CA ARG A 136 10.15 0.56 -1.00
C ARG A 136 10.56 2.02 -1.07
N ARG A 137 10.37 2.75 0.03
CA ARG A 137 10.87 4.12 0.13
C ARG A 137 12.40 4.11 0.03
N SER A 138 12.91 4.85 -0.94
CA SER A 138 14.34 5.03 -1.15
C SER A 138 14.91 5.88 -0.01
N GLN A 139 15.95 5.36 0.64
CA GLN A 139 16.82 6.18 1.48
C GLN A 139 17.77 6.94 0.56
N ALA A 140 17.25 7.86 -0.25
CA ALA A 140 18.13 8.87 -0.82
C ALA A 140 18.68 9.65 0.38
N HIS A 141 19.91 9.33 0.80
CA HIS A 141 20.74 10.34 1.44
C HIS A 141 20.66 11.54 0.49
N PRO A 142 20.33 12.76 0.95
CA PRO A 142 20.74 13.91 0.21
C PRO A 142 22.28 13.84 0.19
N LEU A 143 22.85 13.23 -0.84
CA LEU A 143 24.16 13.62 -1.30
C LEU A 143 23.94 15.09 -1.68
N GLN A 144 24.29 15.97 -0.75
CA GLN A 144 24.66 17.33 -1.06
C GLN A 144 25.71 17.21 -2.16
N LEU A 145 25.29 17.26 -3.42
CA LEU A 145 26.13 17.68 -4.51
C LEU A 145 26.38 19.17 -4.27
N ALA A 146 27.30 19.44 -3.35
CA ALA A 146 28.05 20.68 -3.36
C ALA A 146 29.10 20.51 -4.45
N ALA A 147 28.87 21.18 -5.57
CA ALA A 147 29.88 21.55 -6.55
C ALA A 147 29.78 23.06 -6.74
#